data_AF-A0A6L7LNP3-F1
#
_entry.id   AF-A0A6L7LNP3-F1
#
_cell.length_a   1.000
_cell.length_b   1.000
_cell.length_c   1.000
_cell.angle_alpha   90.00
_cell.angle_beta   90.00
_cell.angle_gamma   90.00
#
_symmetry.space_group_name_H-M   'P 1'
#
loop_
_entity.id
_entity.type
_entity.pdbx_description
1 polymer ?
#
loop_
_entity_poly.entity_id
_entity_poly.type
_entity_poly.pdbx_seq_one_letter_code
_entity_poly.pdbx_strand_id
1 'polypeptide(L)'
;MGRSVWVFRLVGVMIWQSAPDRLQFVMSRSDVYSRNRDVFQHRKPIGHCKLRFASTIRGGAARLDIFRAEALFELEFADAPLRLKVICHALDDTLIVEADRDLQQAE
;
A
#
# COMPACT_ATOMS: atom_id res chain seq x y z
N MET A 1 -38.14 6.84 -12.19
CA MET A 1 -36.80 6.70 -12.77
C MET A 1 -35.77 7.15 -11.73
N GLY A 2 -35.16 6.20 -11.01
CA GLY A 2 -34.17 6.51 -9.97
C GLY A 2 -32.77 6.65 -10.57
N ARG A 3 -32.12 7.80 -10.38
CA ARG A 3 -30.72 8.00 -10.74
C ARG A 3 -29.86 7.20 -9.75
N SER A 4 -29.25 6.12 -10.21
CA SER A 4 -28.25 5.39 -9.44
C SER A 4 -26.94 6.15 -9.51
N VAL A 5 -26.50 6.71 -8.39
CA VAL A 5 -25.18 7.34 -8.26
C VAL A 5 -24.24 6.30 -7.65
N TRP A 6 -23.31 5.80 -8.43
CA TRP A 6 -22.26 4.88 -7.97
C TRP A 6 -21.09 5.72 -7.46
N VAL A 7 -20.93 5.80 -6.14
CA VAL A 7 -19.75 6.42 -5.54
C VAL A 7 -18.69 5.32 -5.38
N PHE A 8 -17.72 5.30 -6.29
CA PHE A 8 -16.54 4.47 -6.13
C PHE A 8 -15.64 5.11 -5.07
N ARG A 9 -15.52 4.44 -3.92
CA ARG A 9 -14.51 4.78 -2.92
C ARG A 9 -13.18 4.23 -3.44
N LEU A 10 -12.20 5.11 -3.61
CA LEU A 10 -10.89 4.70 -4.10
C LEU A 10 -9.91 4.83 -2.94
N VAL A 11 -9.40 3.67 -2.50
CA VAL A 11 -8.33 3.58 -1.50
C VAL A 11 -6.99 3.66 -2.22
N GLY A 12 -6.18 4.66 -1.86
CA GLY A 12 -4.81 4.80 -2.32
C GLY A 12 -3.84 4.58 -1.18
N VAL A 13 -2.71 3.93 -1.45
CA VAL A 13 -1.64 3.72 -0.46
C VAL A 13 -0.30 4.23 -1.00
N MET A 14 0.44 4.92 -0.14
CA MET A 14 1.85 5.26 -0.37
C MET A 14 2.70 4.43 0.57
N ILE A 15 3.74 3.80 0.03
CA ILE A 15 4.58 2.83 0.76
C ILE A 15 6.03 3.26 0.63
N TRP A 16 6.75 3.31 1.76
CA TRP A 16 8.19 3.58 1.77
C TRP A 16 8.87 3.00 3.00
N GLN A 17 10.18 2.87 2.94
CA GLN A 17 10.99 2.51 4.10
C GLN A 17 11.17 3.72 5.03
N SER A 18 10.60 3.63 6.22
CA SER A 18 10.64 4.71 7.21
C SER A 18 11.75 4.53 8.25
N ALA A 19 12.27 3.32 8.40
CA ALA A 19 13.42 2.97 9.23
C ALA A 19 14.08 1.68 8.69
N PRO A 20 15.29 1.32 9.15
CA PRO A 20 15.99 0.12 8.69
C PRO A 20 15.19 -1.18 8.87
N ASP A 21 14.30 -1.26 9.86
CA ASP A 21 13.46 -2.44 10.16
C ASP A 21 11.97 -2.23 9.81
N ARG A 22 11.63 -1.22 8.99
CA ARG A 22 10.24 -0.76 8.89
C ARG A 22 9.81 -0.22 7.53
N LEU A 23 8.70 -0.76 7.04
CA LEU A 23 7.89 -0.15 5.98
C LEU A 23 6.72 0.63 6.58
N GLN A 24 6.47 1.82 6.04
CA GLN A 24 5.32 2.65 6.39
C GLN A 24 4.34 2.72 5.22
N PHE A 25 3.07 2.60 5.55
CA PHE A 25 1.94 2.68 4.64
C PHE A 25 1.10 3.87 5.05
N VAL A 26 0.92 4.84 4.16
CA VAL A 26 -0.04 5.93 4.33
C VAL A 26 -1.23 5.68 3.44
N MET A 27 -2.38 5.53 4.06
CA MET A 27 -3.63 5.26 3.38
C MET A 27 -4.37 6.57 3.14
N SER A 28 -5.05 6.65 2.01
CA SER A 28 -5.88 7.76 1.61
C SER A 28 -7.17 7.24 1.00
N ARG A 29 -8.20 8.07 1.03
CA ARG A 29 -9.45 7.83 0.31
C ARG A 29 -9.81 9.04 -0.52
N SER A 30 -10.39 8.78 -1.68
CA SER A 30 -10.83 9.82 -2.62
C SER A 30 -11.90 10.75 -2.04
N ASP A 31 -12.63 10.35 -1.01
CA ASP A 31 -13.75 11.09 -0.39
C ASP A 31 -13.42 11.76 0.95
N VAL A 32 -12.15 11.70 1.40
CA VAL A 32 -11.73 12.29 2.68
C VAL A 32 -10.98 13.60 2.47
N TYR A 33 -11.62 14.69 2.89
CA TYR A 33 -11.14 16.06 2.73
C TYR A 33 -11.23 16.84 4.04
N SER A 34 -10.45 17.92 4.15
CA SER A 34 -10.60 18.88 5.24
C SER A 34 -11.98 19.54 5.22
N ARG A 35 -12.73 19.47 6.33
CA ARG A 35 -14.04 20.11 6.48
C ARG A 35 -13.98 21.53 7.06
N ASN A 36 -12.89 22.26 6.79
CA ASN A 36 -12.76 23.66 7.22
C ASN A 36 -13.39 24.58 6.16
N ARG A 37 -14.31 25.45 6.58
CA ARG A 37 -14.97 26.43 5.68
C ARG A 37 -14.03 27.54 5.21
N ASP A 38 -12.96 27.79 5.95
CA ASP A 38 -12.04 28.91 5.72
C ASP A 38 -10.80 28.51 4.90
N VAL A 39 -10.71 27.25 4.45
CA VAL A 39 -9.57 26.73 3.71
C VAL A 39 -10.05 25.96 2.48
N PHE A 40 -9.29 26.05 1.38
CA PHE A 40 -9.55 25.24 0.19
C PHE A 40 -9.54 23.75 0.54
N GLN A 41 -10.58 23.03 0.11
CA GLN A 41 -10.71 21.60 0.38
C GLN A 41 -9.51 20.86 -0.23
N HIS A 42 -8.73 20.19 0.60
CA HIS A 42 -7.64 19.33 0.17
C HIS A 42 -7.77 17.95 0.79
N ARG A 43 -7.31 16.93 0.06
CA ARG A 43 -7.37 15.53 0.49
C ARG A 43 -6.53 15.33 1.74
N LYS A 44 -7.03 14.50 2.66
CA LYS A 44 -6.32 14.09 3.87
C LYS A 44 -6.06 12.58 3.85
N PRO A 45 -4.91 12.12 4.36
CA PRO A 45 -4.71 10.71 4.62
C PRO A 45 -5.73 10.26 5.68
N ILE A 46 -6.21 9.03 5.54
CA ILE A 46 -7.18 8.44 6.48
C ILE A 46 -6.49 7.78 7.67
N GLY A 47 -5.19 7.48 7.53
CA GLY A 47 -4.42 6.82 8.56
C GLY A 47 -3.08 6.32 8.03
N HIS A 48 -2.33 5.71 8.93
CA HIS A 48 -1.06 5.08 8.62
C HIS A 48 -0.94 3.76 9.36
N CYS A 49 -0.31 2.78 8.73
CA CYS A 49 0.12 1.55 9.40
C CYS A 49 1.61 1.30 9.12
N LYS A 50 2.22 0.48 9.96
CA LYS A 50 3.66 0.19 9.93
C LYS A 50 3.84 -1.31 9.96
N LEU A 51 4.59 -1.85 9.00
CA LEU A 51 5.07 -3.21 9.03
C LEU A 51 6.49 -3.20 9.59
N ARG A 52 6.68 -3.85 10.74
CA ARG A 52 7.97 -3.94 11.41
C ARG A 52 8.54 -5.34 11.24
N PHE A 53 9.79 -5.42 10.84
CA PHE A 53 10.53 -6.66 10.68
C PHE A 53 11.41 -6.92 11.90
N ALA A 54 11.69 -8.19 12.17
CA ALA A 54 12.62 -8.58 13.22
C ALA A 54 14.09 -8.29 12.83
N SER A 55 14.39 -8.26 11.53
CA SER A 55 15.71 -8.02 10.97
C SER A 55 15.74 -6.71 10.15
N THR A 56 16.94 -6.21 9.90
CA THR A 56 17.17 -4.98 9.13
C THR A 56 17.08 -5.26 7.63
N ILE A 57 16.33 -4.42 6.91
CA ILE A 57 16.30 -4.36 5.45
C ILE A 57 17.65 -3.81 4.97
N ARG A 58 18.41 -4.61 4.24
CA ARG A 58 19.74 -4.26 3.71
C ARG A 58 19.69 -3.66 2.31
N GLY A 59 18.64 -4.00 1.57
CA GLY A 59 18.50 -3.65 0.16
C GLY A 59 17.19 -4.20 -0.38
N GLY A 60 17.03 -4.08 -1.68
CA GLY A 60 15.86 -4.59 -2.37
C GLY A 60 15.44 -3.77 -3.56
N ALA A 61 14.38 -4.24 -4.21
CA ALA A 61 13.74 -3.58 -5.34
C ALA A 61 12.26 -3.35 -5.04
N ALA A 62 11.71 -2.25 -5.54
CA ALA A 62 10.29 -1.98 -5.55
C ALA A 62 9.85 -1.71 -6.99
N ARG A 63 8.77 -2.37 -7.42
CA ARG A 63 8.17 -2.16 -8.74
C ARG A 63 6.66 -2.03 -8.64
N LEU A 64 6.09 -1.21 -9.52
CA LEU A 64 4.64 -1.13 -9.72
C LEU A 64 4.30 -1.82 -11.04
N ASP A 65 3.56 -2.92 -10.97
CA ASP A 65 3.00 -3.58 -12.13
C ASP A 65 1.66 -2.91 -12.49
N ILE A 66 1.68 -2.08 -13.54
CA ILE A 66 0.51 -1.28 -13.95
C ILE A 66 -0.59 -2.19 -14.53
N PHE A 67 -0.22 -3.32 -15.14
CA PHE A 67 -1.20 -4.22 -15.77
C PHE A 67 -1.97 -5.02 -14.73
N ARG A 68 -1.29 -5.45 -13.66
CA ARG A 68 -1.92 -6.17 -12.55
C ARG A 68 -2.41 -5.26 -11.43
N ALA A 69 -2.06 -3.98 -11.47
CA ALA A 69 -2.31 -3.00 -10.40
C ALA A 69 -1.72 -3.45 -9.04
N GLU A 70 -0.51 -4.01 -9.07
CA GLU A 70 0.18 -4.58 -7.90
C GLU A 70 1.47 -3.81 -7.62
N ALA A 71 1.71 -3.47 -6.36
CA ALA A 71 3.02 -3.03 -5.90
C ALA A 71 3.80 -4.24 -5.35
N LEU A 72 4.98 -4.48 -5.91
CA LEU A 72 5.82 -5.63 -5.59
C LEU A 72 7.14 -5.16 -5.00
N PHE A 73 7.53 -5.76 -3.89
CA PHE A 73 8.76 -5.47 -3.18
C PHE A 73 9.55 -6.77 -3.03
N GLU A 74 10.82 -6.74 -3.44
CA GLU A 74 11.79 -7.78 -3.10
C GLU A 74 12.72 -7.17 -2.06
N LEU A 75 12.58 -7.60 -0.81
CA LEU A 75 13.32 -7.07 0.33
C LEU A 75 14.44 -8.02 0.72
N GLU A 76 15.65 -7.49 0.84
CA GLU A 76 16.82 -8.26 1.26
C GLU A 76 17.06 -8.07 2.76
N PHE A 77 17.13 -9.18 3.50
CA PHE A 77 17.54 -9.20 4.90
C PHE A 77 18.83 -10.01 5.07
N ALA A 78 19.43 -9.96 6.25
CA ALA A 78 20.61 -10.75 6.57
C ALA A 78 20.34 -12.27 6.52
N ASP A 79 19.15 -12.65 6.97
CA ASP A 79 18.74 -14.01 7.27
C ASP A 79 18.09 -14.68 6.05
N ALA A 80 17.11 -14.03 5.41
CA ALA A 80 16.50 -14.50 4.17
C ALA A 80 15.77 -13.35 3.44
N PRO A 81 15.67 -13.39 2.09
CA PRO A 81 14.86 -12.42 1.37
C PRO A 81 13.36 -12.60 1.66
N LEU A 82 12.58 -11.53 1.42
CA LEU A 82 11.12 -11.54 1.53
C LEU A 82 10.53 -10.84 0.31
N ARG A 83 9.51 -11.44 -0.29
CA ARG A 83 8.67 -10.79 -1.29
C ARG A 83 7.41 -10.26 -0.65
N LEU A 84 7.07 -9.00 -0.93
CA LEU A 84 5.78 -8.42 -0.57
C LEU A 84 5.02 -8.06 -1.83
N LYS A 85 3.76 -8.45 -1.89
CA LYS A 85 2.80 -7.98 -2.88
C LYS A 85 1.72 -7.17 -2.17
N VAL A 86 1.44 -5.99 -2.70
CA VAL A 86 0.47 -5.06 -2.12
C VAL A 86 -0.54 -4.66 -3.18
N ILE A 87 -1.83 -4.80 -2.84
CA ILE A 87 -2.95 -4.56 -3.75
C ILE A 87 -4.00 -3.72 -3.02
N CYS A 88 -4.50 -2.67 -3.66
CA CYS A 88 -5.73 -2.00 -3.25
C CYS A 88 -6.90 -2.64 -4.01
N HIS A 89 -7.69 -3.49 -3.35
CA HIS A 89 -8.85 -4.12 -3.96
C HIS A 89 -9.98 -3.10 -4.15
N ALA A 90 -10.27 -2.76 -5.40
CA ALA A 90 -11.18 -1.66 -5.74
C ALA A 90 -12.65 -1.92 -5.39
N LEU A 91 -13.06 -3.17 -5.23
CA LEU A 91 -14.45 -3.53 -4.91
C LEU A 91 -14.71 -3.60 -3.40
N ASP A 92 -13.70 -3.97 -2.62
CA ASP A 92 -13.86 -4.23 -1.19
C ASP A 92 -13.24 -3.15 -0.30
N ASP A 93 -12.78 -2.04 -0.88
CA ASP A 93 -12.06 -0.96 -0.17
C ASP A 93 -10.91 -1.48 0.72
N THR A 94 -10.28 -2.59 0.30
CA THR A 94 -9.36 -3.35 1.15
C THR A 94 -7.93 -3.24 0.65
N LEU A 95 -7.00 -2.97 1.55
CA LEU A 95 -5.56 -3.08 1.30
C LEU A 95 -5.11 -4.50 1.65
N ILE A 96 -4.66 -5.25 0.65
CA ILE A 96 -4.13 -6.60 0.80
C ILE A 96 -2.61 -6.51 0.79
N VAL A 97 -1.97 -7.14 1.77
CA VAL A 97 -0.51 -7.28 1.86
C VAL A 97 -0.21 -8.77 1.99
N GLU A 98 0.36 -9.34 0.94
CA GLU A 98 0.83 -10.72 0.92
C GLU A 98 2.35 -10.74 1.11
N ALA A 99 2.82 -11.63 1.97
CA ALA A 99 4.23 -11.78 2.29
C ALA A 99 4.66 -13.23 2.04
N ASP A 100 5.67 -13.41 1.21
CA ASP A 100 6.16 -14.72 0.81
C ASP A 100 7.68 -14.83 1.03
N ARG A 101 8.09 -15.91 1.68
CA ARG A 101 9.49 -16.24 1.96
C ARG A 101 10.02 -17.34 1.05
N ASP A 102 9.16 -18.03 0.30
CA ASP A 102 9.55 -19.18 -0.51
C ASP A 102 9.98 -18.74 -1.91
N LEU A 103 11.29 -18.78 -2.15
CA LEU A 103 11.84 -18.88 -3.50
C LEU A 103 11.70 -20.33 -3.98
N GLN A 104 10.51 -20.74 -4.40
CA GLN A 104 10.41 -21.83 -5.37
C GLN A 104 10.18 -21.25 -6.77
N GLN A 105 11.12 -21.60 -7.63
CA GLN A 105 11.27 -21.17 -9.01
C GLN A 105 9.98 -21.49 -9.78
N ALA A 106 9.32 -20.46 -10.31
CA ALA A 106 8.46 -20.66 -11.46
C ALA A 106 9.39 -20.70 -12.68
N GLU A 107 9.67 -21.92 -13.15
CA GLU A 107 10.16 -22.19 -14.50
C GLU A 107 9.21 -21.61 -15.57
#